data_AF-A0A0L1IKB0-F1
#
_entry.id   AF-A0A0L1IKB0-F1
#
_cell.length_a   1.000
_cell.length_b   1.000
_cell.length_c   1.000
_cell.angle_alpha   90.00
_cell.angle_beta   90.00
_cell.angle_gamma   90.00
#
_symmetry.space_group_name_H-M   'P 1'
#
loop_
_entity.id
_entity.type
_entity.pdbx_description
1 polymer ?
#
loop_
_entity_poly.entity_id
_entity_poly.type
_entity_poly.pdbx_seq_one_letter_code
_entity_poly.pdbx_strand_id
1 'polypeptide(L)'
;ETDKIFNVPFDNADVDSAVFNLRLLNKMFEIIKQGGGTVEDEADLVKRSKEVKEKEIPTTSIWAHVELKTTTENEKPFRDFTVNNETFQTLDGIRELALKFSENIQIKDQEKLTTSTLSGEVLSIDYQDQAFLKELHTKIEDEKKSAFELDGSKKVKYNLIDDSDFNSKFKSLWEDYSKTAKTVFRKEVSENGTKSTKAFHSIKYMKNGREEWGSWETMRFQSAISFAASVGAYQNKVTRVSKNHPYLGKVEKDKEAEFYKNNAGESDVYMTSQVIKSKGSTYSVFNEGGSSIIPVASSNDKVNKATKKFLEWLYKGKNKITTEEENNWLTLARTSGYVMPLKDVVTTKTQKLFKNTIKELETKLKDKTIDELTKENTETEAMYFKLNMLRSASVSLDSLLKLNEDKTIAKAMVTDDKSAQMIKSIDSALLNQTRDEKSESKDFNKLLEELRAIKNQ
;
A
#
# COMPACT_ATOMS: atom_id res chain seq x y z
N GLU A 1 13.03 -26.51 31.06
CA GLU A 1 13.13 -25.49 29.99
C GLU A 1 11.78 -25.35 29.32
N THR A 2 11.38 -24.15 28.92
CA THR A 2 10.15 -23.94 28.15
C THR A 2 10.52 -23.83 26.68
N ASP A 3 10.17 -24.85 25.90
CA ASP A 3 10.33 -24.87 24.42
C ASP A 3 9.32 -23.95 23.71
N LYS A 4 8.55 -23.16 24.47
CA LYS A 4 7.49 -22.31 23.96
C LYS A 4 8.02 -20.90 23.76
N ILE A 5 8.15 -20.51 22.49
CA ILE A 5 8.39 -19.12 22.09
C ILE A 5 7.06 -18.37 22.22
N PHE A 6 7.07 -17.27 22.98
CA PHE A 6 5.92 -16.37 23.07
C PHE A 6 6.11 -15.24 22.08
N ASN A 7 5.14 -15.10 21.16
CA ASN A 7 5.08 -13.96 20.28
C ASN A 7 4.18 -12.88 20.90
N VAL A 8 4.74 -11.73 21.31
CA VAL A 8 3.97 -10.65 21.93
C VAL A 8 3.75 -9.54 20.89
N PRO A 9 2.51 -9.31 20.43
CA PRO A 9 2.23 -8.28 19.43
C PRO A 9 2.64 -6.88 19.91
N PHE A 10 3.49 -6.19 19.16
CA PHE A 10 3.97 -4.85 19.49
C PHE A 10 3.18 -3.78 18.74
N ASP A 11 3.02 -3.96 17.43
CA ASP A 11 2.20 -3.11 16.58
C ASP A 11 1.44 -3.95 15.54
N ASN A 12 0.31 -3.44 15.07
CA ASN A 12 -0.40 -3.98 13.91
C ASN A 12 -0.77 -2.82 12.98
N ALA A 13 0.18 -2.44 12.13
CA ALA A 13 -0.01 -1.43 11.10
C ALA A 13 -0.44 -2.07 9.78
N ASP A 14 -1.36 -1.43 9.06
CA ASP A 14 -1.73 -1.85 7.70
C ASP A 14 -0.49 -1.82 6.80
N VAL A 15 -0.09 -2.98 6.28
CA VAL A 15 1.04 -3.12 5.33
C VAL A 15 0.62 -2.86 3.89
N ASP A 16 -0.67 -2.80 3.63
CA ASP A 16 -1.31 -2.66 2.31
C ASP A 16 -2.52 -1.71 2.36
N SER A 17 -2.38 -0.62 3.12
CA SER A 17 -3.33 0.50 3.10
C SER A 17 -3.49 1.05 1.68
N ALA A 18 -4.71 1.49 1.34
CA ALA A 18 -4.94 2.07 0.01
C ALA A 18 -4.62 3.58 0.03
N VAL A 19 -3.63 3.98 -0.76
CA VAL A 19 -3.18 5.36 -0.92
C VAL A 19 -3.55 5.83 -2.32
N PHE A 20 -4.09 7.03 -2.44
CA PHE A 20 -4.60 7.59 -3.68
C PHE A 20 -3.91 8.91 -3.99
N ASN A 21 -3.40 9.06 -5.22
CA ASN A 21 -3.05 10.37 -5.77
C ASN A 21 -4.30 10.98 -6.40
N LEU A 22 -4.89 11.95 -5.72
CA LEU A 22 -6.18 12.55 -6.07
C LEU A 22 -6.13 13.32 -7.39
N ARG A 23 -4.98 13.90 -7.78
CA ARG A 23 -4.84 14.56 -9.09
C ARG A 23 -4.85 13.54 -10.22
N LEU A 24 -4.12 12.43 -10.06
CA LEU A 24 -4.11 11.35 -11.06
C LEU A 24 -5.49 10.69 -11.17
N LEU A 25 -6.16 10.43 -10.04
CA LEU A 25 -7.54 9.94 -10.04
C LEU A 25 -8.49 10.89 -10.76
N ASN A 26 -8.37 12.21 -10.53
CA ASN A 26 -9.21 13.18 -11.23
C ASN A 26 -9.03 13.10 -12.75
N LYS A 27 -7.79 13.06 -13.22
CA LYS A 27 -7.48 12.86 -14.65
C LYS A 27 -8.02 11.52 -15.17
N MET A 28 -7.90 10.44 -14.40
CA MET A 28 -8.46 9.15 -14.79
C MET A 28 -9.97 9.22 -14.98
N PHE A 29 -10.69 9.84 -14.04
CA PHE A 29 -12.15 10.00 -14.13
C PHE A 29 -12.57 10.86 -15.31
N GLU A 30 -11.83 11.92 -15.61
CA GLU A 30 -12.08 12.75 -16.79
C GLU A 30 -11.93 11.95 -18.09
N ILE A 31 -10.85 11.17 -18.24
CA ILE A 31 -10.62 10.31 -19.40
C ILE A 31 -11.71 9.23 -19.53
N ILE A 32 -12.11 8.60 -18.42
CA ILE A 32 -13.18 7.59 -18.41
C ILE A 32 -14.49 8.22 -18.92
N LYS A 33 -14.86 9.40 -18.41
CA LYS A 33 -16.05 10.14 -18.86
C LYS A 33 -15.95 10.53 -20.34
N GLN A 34 -14.79 11.01 -20.80
CA GLN A 34 -14.56 11.36 -22.21
C GLN A 34 -14.77 10.16 -23.14
N GLY A 35 -14.30 8.97 -22.75
CA GLY A 35 -14.53 7.74 -23.50
C GLY A 35 -15.89 7.08 -23.26
N GLY A 36 -16.87 7.80 -22.70
CA GLY A 36 -18.27 7.38 -22.58
C GLY A 36 -18.63 6.61 -21.32
N GLY A 37 -17.72 6.45 -20.36
CA GLY A 37 -18.00 5.76 -19.10
C GLY A 37 -18.75 6.59 -18.08
N THR A 38 -19.30 5.91 -17.07
CA THR A 38 -20.01 6.53 -15.95
C THR A 38 -19.07 6.62 -14.75
N VAL A 39 -18.93 7.80 -14.17
CA VAL A 39 -18.25 7.97 -12.87
C VAL A 39 -19.24 8.63 -11.93
N GLU A 40 -19.61 7.94 -10.86
CA GLU A 40 -20.59 8.41 -9.89
C GLU A 40 -20.03 9.57 -9.08
N ASP A 41 -20.57 10.76 -9.32
CA ASP A 41 -20.11 11.99 -8.68
C ASP A 41 -20.30 12.01 -7.16
N GLU A 42 -21.17 11.14 -6.63
CA GLU A 42 -21.44 11.00 -5.22
C GLU A 42 -20.43 10.12 -4.46
N ALA A 43 -19.62 9.32 -5.17
CA ALA A 43 -18.60 8.47 -4.58
C ALA A 43 -17.52 9.30 -3.87
N ASP A 44 -17.07 8.87 -2.69
CA ASP A 44 -16.22 9.69 -1.81
C ASP A 44 -14.89 10.08 -2.48
N LEU A 45 -14.22 9.12 -3.12
CA LEU A 45 -12.97 9.38 -3.86
C LEU A 45 -13.18 10.28 -5.07
N VAL A 46 -14.34 10.18 -5.73
CA VAL A 46 -14.66 11.05 -6.88
C VAL A 46 -14.82 12.49 -6.39
N LYS A 47 -15.54 12.72 -5.28
CA LYS A 47 -15.66 14.04 -4.65
C LYS A 47 -14.30 14.61 -4.26
N ARG A 48 -13.51 13.85 -3.50
CA ARG A 48 -12.16 14.25 -3.06
C ARG A 48 -11.25 14.60 -4.23
N SER A 49 -11.29 13.81 -5.31
CA SER A 49 -10.47 14.07 -6.49
C SER A 49 -10.82 15.37 -7.19
N LYS A 50 -12.08 15.82 -7.14
CA LYS A 50 -12.51 17.08 -7.75
C LYS A 50 -12.14 18.32 -6.93
N GLU A 51 -11.96 18.14 -5.62
CA GLU A 51 -11.64 19.20 -4.67
C GLU A 51 -10.15 19.55 -4.61
N VAL A 52 -9.29 18.82 -5.34
CA VAL A 52 -7.86 19.14 -5.45
C VAL A 52 -7.65 20.54 -6.03
N LYS A 53 -6.80 21.33 -5.37
CA LYS A 53 -6.59 22.75 -5.72
C LYS A 53 -5.88 22.92 -7.06
N GLU A 54 -4.85 22.11 -7.28
CA GLU A 54 -4.09 22.08 -8.52
C GLU A 54 -4.42 20.81 -9.29
N LYS A 55 -4.70 20.95 -10.58
CA LYS A 55 -5.06 19.82 -11.46
C LYS A 55 -3.96 19.46 -12.44
N GLU A 56 -2.97 20.33 -12.62
CA GLU A 56 -1.83 20.05 -13.48
C GLU A 56 -0.96 18.96 -12.85
N ILE A 57 -0.60 17.98 -13.69
CA ILE A 57 0.33 16.92 -13.35
C ILE A 57 1.71 17.34 -13.86
N PRO A 58 2.77 17.23 -13.05
CA PRO A 58 4.13 17.59 -13.47
C PRO A 58 4.57 16.83 -14.73
N THR A 59 5.21 17.52 -15.66
CA THR A 59 5.75 16.93 -16.91
C THR A 59 6.92 15.97 -16.66
N THR A 60 7.47 15.96 -15.43
CA THR A 60 8.40 14.93 -14.97
C THR A 60 7.73 13.58 -14.80
N SER A 61 6.41 13.48 -14.77
CA SER A 61 5.69 12.21 -14.77
C SER A 61 5.09 11.90 -16.15
N ILE A 62 5.21 10.65 -16.60
CA ILE A 62 4.53 10.18 -17.82
C ILE A 62 3.01 10.39 -17.76
N TRP A 63 2.43 10.48 -16.55
CA TRP A 63 1.01 10.79 -16.38
C TRP A 63 0.60 12.13 -16.99
N ALA A 64 1.49 13.13 -17.11
CA ALA A 64 1.19 14.37 -17.82
C ALA A 64 0.87 14.14 -19.31
N HIS A 65 1.37 13.04 -19.87
CA HIS A 65 1.28 12.66 -21.27
C HIS A 65 0.21 11.59 -21.55
N VAL A 66 -0.52 11.12 -20.53
CA VAL A 66 -1.62 10.16 -20.72
C VAL A 66 -2.83 10.86 -21.35
N GLU A 67 -3.42 10.27 -22.37
CA GLU A 67 -4.69 10.68 -22.98
C GLU A 67 -5.57 9.49 -23.38
N LEU A 68 -6.84 9.76 -23.66
CA LEU A 68 -7.77 8.74 -24.15
C LEU A 68 -7.32 8.19 -25.51
N LYS A 69 -7.26 6.87 -25.63
CA LYS A 69 -7.06 6.19 -26.91
C LYS A 69 -8.42 5.96 -27.56
N THR A 70 -8.69 6.66 -28.65
CA THR A 70 -9.86 6.41 -29.51
C THR A 70 -9.42 5.89 -30.87
N THR A 71 -10.27 5.08 -31.50
CA THR A 71 -10.11 4.65 -32.89
C THR A 71 -11.45 4.81 -33.60
N THR A 72 -11.45 4.80 -34.93
CA THR A 72 -12.69 4.84 -35.72
C THR A 72 -13.67 3.69 -35.35
N GLU A 73 -13.13 2.55 -34.90
CA GLU A 73 -13.91 1.37 -34.50
C GLU A 73 -14.31 1.39 -33.02
N ASN A 74 -13.71 2.25 -32.20
CA ASN A 74 -13.94 2.33 -30.76
C ASN A 74 -13.75 3.76 -30.24
N GLU A 75 -14.73 4.63 -30.54
CA GLU A 75 -14.73 6.03 -30.09
C GLU A 75 -15.11 6.18 -28.61
N LYS A 76 -15.78 5.18 -28.02
CA LYS A 76 -16.26 5.18 -26.63
C LYS A 76 -15.80 3.93 -25.87
N PRO A 77 -14.48 3.78 -25.62
CA PRO A 77 -13.92 2.58 -25.00
C PRO A 77 -14.44 2.26 -23.58
N PHE A 78 -15.06 3.23 -22.92
CA PHE A 78 -15.59 3.11 -21.57
C PHE A 78 -17.13 3.07 -21.50
N ARG A 79 -17.86 2.99 -22.63
CA ARG A 79 -19.33 3.09 -22.66
C ARG A 79 -20.09 2.26 -21.61
N ASP A 80 -19.61 1.06 -21.32
CA ASP A 80 -20.24 0.12 -20.38
C ASP A 80 -19.44 -0.05 -19.08
N PHE A 81 -18.62 0.96 -18.73
CA PHE A 81 -17.80 0.95 -17.54
C PHE A 81 -18.29 1.99 -16.53
N THR A 82 -18.55 1.55 -15.30
CA THR A 82 -18.99 2.39 -14.20
C THR A 82 -17.96 2.38 -13.08
N VAL A 83 -17.57 3.57 -12.62
CA VAL A 83 -16.73 3.78 -11.44
C VAL A 83 -17.57 4.35 -10.31
N ASN A 84 -17.54 3.68 -9.16
CA ASN A 84 -18.33 4.02 -7.97
C ASN A 84 -17.58 3.63 -6.67
N ASN A 85 -18.23 3.71 -5.52
CA ASN A 85 -17.61 3.33 -4.24
C ASN A 85 -17.15 1.86 -4.20
N GLU A 86 -17.92 0.93 -4.78
CA GLU A 86 -17.57 -0.50 -4.79
C GLU A 86 -16.26 -0.77 -5.54
N THR A 87 -15.98 0.04 -6.57
CA THR A 87 -14.72 -0.04 -7.34
C THR A 87 -13.49 0.05 -6.44
N PHE A 88 -13.55 0.85 -5.38
CA PHE A 88 -12.43 1.07 -4.46
C PHE A 88 -12.53 0.28 -3.15
N GLN A 89 -13.63 -0.45 -2.94
CA GLN A 89 -13.87 -1.27 -1.75
C GLN A 89 -13.52 -2.75 -1.97
N THR A 90 -13.15 -3.14 -3.19
CA THR A 90 -12.82 -4.52 -3.55
C THR A 90 -11.48 -4.61 -4.26
N LEU A 91 -10.70 -5.65 -3.94
CA LEU A 91 -9.36 -5.89 -4.50
C LEU A 91 -9.42 -6.05 -6.03
N ASP A 92 -10.36 -6.85 -6.50
CA ASP A 92 -10.63 -7.07 -7.92
C ASP A 92 -11.24 -5.83 -8.60
N GLY A 93 -12.06 -5.03 -7.91
CA GLY A 93 -12.57 -3.77 -8.45
C GLY A 93 -11.47 -2.77 -8.80
N ILE A 94 -10.47 -2.60 -7.93
CA ILE A 94 -9.32 -1.73 -8.18
C ILE A 94 -8.46 -2.29 -9.32
N ARG A 95 -8.26 -3.62 -9.33
CA ARG A 95 -7.48 -4.32 -10.35
C ARG A 95 -8.12 -4.24 -11.75
N GLU A 96 -9.44 -4.38 -11.83
CA GLU A 96 -10.23 -4.20 -13.04
C GLU A 96 -10.20 -2.75 -13.54
N LEU A 97 -10.33 -1.76 -12.65
CA LEU A 97 -10.18 -0.34 -12.99
C LEU A 97 -8.79 -0.07 -13.59
N ALA A 98 -7.73 -0.60 -12.96
CA ALA A 98 -6.36 -0.43 -13.42
C ALA A 98 -6.14 -0.99 -14.82
N LEU A 99 -6.62 -2.22 -15.09
CA LEU A 99 -6.54 -2.80 -16.43
C LEU A 99 -7.38 -2.00 -17.43
N LYS A 100 -8.66 -1.76 -17.11
CA LYS A 100 -9.61 -1.13 -18.03
C LYS A 100 -9.17 0.28 -18.42
N PHE A 101 -8.63 1.05 -17.47
CA PHE A 101 -8.06 2.36 -17.76
C PHE A 101 -6.86 2.25 -18.71
N SER A 102 -5.85 1.46 -18.34
CA SER A 102 -4.58 1.38 -19.09
C SER A 102 -4.74 0.84 -20.51
N GLU A 103 -5.69 -0.06 -20.78
CA GLU A 103 -5.94 -0.56 -22.14
C GLU A 103 -6.50 0.49 -23.10
N ASN A 104 -7.07 1.57 -22.55
CA ASN A 104 -7.81 2.59 -23.30
C ASN A 104 -7.16 3.97 -23.20
N ILE A 105 -5.88 4.02 -22.85
CA ILE A 105 -5.06 5.23 -22.94
C ILE A 105 -3.93 5.06 -23.96
N GLN A 106 -3.36 6.20 -24.34
CA GLN A 106 -2.11 6.29 -25.07
C GLN A 106 -1.24 7.40 -24.47
N ILE A 107 0.05 7.35 -24.75
CA ILE A 107 0.99 8.40 -24.37
C ILE A 107 1.14 9.36 -25.55
N LYS A 108 0.67 10.61 -25.38
CA LYS A 108 0.86 11.71 -26.33
C LYS A 108 2.26 12.29 -26.20
N ASP A 109 2.68 13.05 -27.20
CA ASP A 109 3.95 13.79 -27.18
C ASP A 109 5.15 12.90 -26.77
N GLN A 110 5.22 11.66 -27.28
CA GLN A 110 6.24 10.69 -26.86
C GLN A 110 7.67 11.19 -27.12
N GLU A 111 7.84 12.12 -28.05
CA GLU A 111 9.08 12.82 -28.35
C GLU A 111 9.54 13.79 -27.26
N LYS A 112 8.64 14.23 -26.37
CA LYS A 112 8.96 15.09 -25.22
C LYS A 112 9.38 14.31 -23.98
N LEU A 113 9.31 12.98 -24.02
CA LEU A 113 9.79 12.13 -22.92
C LEU A 113 11.32 12.20 -22.87
N THR A 114 11.84 12.50 -21.69
CA THR A 114 13.27 12.64 -21.40
C THR A 114 13.74 11.51 -20.48
N THR A 115 15.04 11.43 -20.24
CA THR A 115 15.63 10.52 -19.24
C THR A 115 15.19 10.86 -17.81
N SER A 116 14.76 12.09 -17.55
CA SER A 116 14.20 12.54 -16.27
C SER A 116 12.69 12.29 -16.11
N THR A 117 11.96 11.97 -17.19
CA THR A 117 10.56 11.56 -17.07
C THR A 117 10.44 10.26 -16.28
N LEU A 118 9.56 10.19 -15.30
CA LEU A 118 9.29 9.00 -14.51
C LEU A 118 8.29 8.09 -15.25
N SER A 119 8.46 6.78 -15.12
CA SER A 119 7.43 5.80 -15.50
C SER A 119 6.16 6.00 -14.67
N GLY A 120 5.08 5.30 -15.02
CA GLY A 120 3.84 5.39 -14.24
C GLY A 120 3.00 4.14 -14.30
N GLU A 121 2.06 4.07 -13.36
CA GLU A 121 1.13 2.97 -13.21
C GLU A 121 -0.20 3.46 -12.66
N VAL A 122 -1.26 2.70 -12.91
CA VAL A 122 -2.55 2.95 -12.26
C VAL A 122 -2.54 2.44 -10.82
N LEU A 123 -2.06 1.21 -10.63
CA LEU A 123 -1.96 0.55 -9.34
C LEU A 123 -0.53 0.14 -9.04
N SER A 124 0.04 0.58 -7.92
CA SER A 124 1.26 0.00 -7.36
C SER A 124 0.97 -0.88 -6.15
N ILE A 125 1.77 -1.92 -5.90
CA ILE A 125 1.57 -2.84 -4.77
C ILE A 125 2.94 -3.13 -4.12
N ASP A 126 3.10 -2.79 -2.83
CA ASP A 126 4.32 -3.04 -2.05
C ASP A 126 4.55 -4.54 -1.80
N TYR A 127 3.63 -5.21 -1.13
CA TYR A 127 3.76 -6.62 -0.76
C TYR A 127 2.87 -7.50 -1.65
N GLN A 128 3.27 -7.69 -2.91
CA GLN A 128 2.48 -8.39 -3.91
C GLN A 128 2.05 -9.81 -3.52
N ASP A 129 2.91 -10.55 -2.83
CA ASP A 129 2.60 -11.89 -2.33
C ASP A 129 1.49 -11.86 -1.29
N GLN A 130 1.54 -10.89 -0.37
CA GLN A 130 0.52 -10.72 0.66
C GLN A 130 -0.80 -10.26 0.08
N ALA A 131 -0.79 -9.29 -0.85
CA ALA A 131 -1.99 -8.84 -1.55
C ALA A 131 -2.63 -9.99 -2.33
N PHE A 132 -1.82 -10.79 -3.04
CA PHE A 132 -2.27 -11.96 -3.77
C PHE A 132 -2.88 -13.02 -2.85
N LEU A 133 -2.18 -13.39 -1.77
CA LEU A 133 -2.65 -14.43 -0.85
C LEU A 133 -3.90 -13.98 -0.07
N LYS A 134 -4.00 -12.69 0.26
CA LYS A 134 -5.23 -12.10 0.81
C LYS A 134 -6.39 -12.25 -0.16
N GLU A 135 -6.23 -11.86 -1.43
CA GLU A 135 -7.28 -12.01 -2.46
C GLU A 135 -7.60 -13.49 -2.75
N LEU A 136 -6.62 -14.39 -2.60
CA LEU A 136 -6.88 -15.82 -2.71
C LEU A 136 -7.80 -16.29 -1.58
N HIS A 137 -7.51 -15.90 -0.34
CA HIS A 137 -8.32 -16.31 0.81
C HIS A 137 -9.74 -15.77 0.74
N THR A 138 -9.99 -14.56 0.25
CA THR A 138 -11.37 -14.05 0.09
C THR A 138 -12.20 -14.88 -0.91
N LYS A 139 -11.56 -15.70 -1.76
CA LYS A 139 -12.22 -16.57 -2.75
C LYS A 139 -12.43 -18.01 -2.27
N ILE A 140 -11.99 -18.35 -1.05
CA ILE A 140 -12.19 -19.67 -0.43
C ILE A 140 -13.45 -19.62 0.42
N GLU A 141 -14.38 -20.55 0.24
CA GLU A 141 -15.65 -20.53 0.98
C GLU A 141 -15.48 -20.83 2.47
N ASP A 142 -14.56 -21.74 2.81
CA ASP A 142 -14.23 -22.08 4.20
C ASP A 142 -13.29 -21.04 4.82
N GLU A 143 -13.86 -20.15 5.64
CA GLU A 143 -13.14 -19.11 6.38
C GLU A 143 -12.02 -19.65 7.30
N LYS A 144 -12.04 -20.94 7.68
CA LYS A 144 -11.01 -21.52 8.57
C LYS A 144 -9.81 -22.05 7.79
N LYS A 145 -9.99 -22.41 6.53
CA LYS A 145 -8.96 -23.01 5.68
C LYS A 145 -7.94 -21.97 5.21
N SER A 146 -6.65 -22.27 5.29
CA SER A 146 -5.57 -21.35 4.84
C SER A 146 -4.72 -21.99 3.73
N ALA A 147 -3.95 -21.18 3.01
CA ALA A 147 -3.00 -21.67 2.01
C ALA A 147 -1.94 -22.58 2.65
N PHE A 148 -1.55 -22.25 3.88
CA PHE A 148 -0.65 -23.01 4.74
C PHE A 148 -1.22 -23.05 6.15
N GLU A 149 -1.40 -24.26 6.71
CA GLU A 149 -1.96 -24.47 8.05
C GLU A 149 -1.27 -25.64 8.75
N LEU A 150 -1.36 -25.71 10.09
CA LEU A 150 -0.86 -26.86 10.84
C LEU A 150 -1.89 -27.98 10.84
N ASP A 151 -1.43 -29.21 10.60
CA ASP A 151 -2.24 -30.40 10.85
C ASP A 151 -2.26 -30.78 12.35
N GLY A 152 -3.03 -31.82 12.70
CA GLY A 152 -3.11 -32.32 14.07
C GLY A 152 -1.77 -32.82 14.66
N SER A 153 -0.78 -33.07 13.80
CA SER A 153 0.59 -33.46 14.17
C SER A 153 1.57 -32.28 14.24
N LYS A 154 1.07 -31.05 14.07
CA LYS A 154 1.86 -29.81 14.00
C LYS A 154 2.83 -29.77 12.81
N LYS A 155 2.52 -30.47 11.73
CA LYS A 155 3.22 -30.33 10.45
C LYS A 155 2.48 -29.36 9.57
N VAL A 156 3.21 -28.66 8.70
CA VAL A 156 2.61 -27.74 7.73
C VAL A 156 1.91 -28.54 6.64
N LYS A 157 0.65 -28.22 6.41
CA LYS A 157 -0.15 -28.67 5.27
C LYS A 157 -0.12 -27.59 4.19
N TYR A 158 0.25 -27.97 2.97
CA TYR A 158 0.39 -27.06 1.83
C TYR A 158 -0.87 -27.06 0.96
N ASN A 159 -1.99 -26.61 1.52
CA ASN A 159 -3.29 -26.57 0.82
C ASN A 159 -3.21 -25.87 -0.54
N LEU A 160 -2.36 -24.84 -0.67
CA LEU A 160 -2.13 -24.11 -1.91
C LEU A 160 -1.90 -25.03 -3.13
N ILE A 161 -1.24 -26.18 -2.94
CA ILE A 161 -0.89 -27.14 -4.00
C ILE A 161 -1.59 -28.50 -3.86
N ASP A 162 -1.95 -28.90 -2.64
CA ASP A 162 -2.50 -30.24 -2.36
C ASP A 162 -4.02 -30.28 -2.37
N ASP A 163 -4.67 -29.15 -2.07
CA ASP A 163 -6.12 -29.08 -1.99
C ASP A 163 -6.70 -28.61 -3.33
N SER A 164 -7.63 -29.39 -3.89
CA SER A 164 -8.14 -29.16 -5.25
C SER A 164 -8.90 -27.84 -5.39
N ASP A 165 -9.66 -27.45 -4.37
CA ASP A 165 -10.39 -26.18 -4.39
C ASP A 165 -9.41 -25.01 -4.34
N PHE A 166 -8.48 -25.02 -3.38
CA PHE A 166 -7.42 -24.02 -3.29
C PHE A 166 -6.60 -23.91 -4.57
N ASN A 167 -6.17 -25.03 -5.14
CA ASN A 167 -5.38 -25.05 -6.36
C ASN A 167 -6.16 -24.46 -7.55
N SER A 168 -7.46 -24.75 -7.65
CA SER A 168 -8.31 -24.19 -8.70
C SER A 168 -8.50 -22.68 -8.58
N LYS A 169 -8.73 -22.17 -7.35
CA LYS A 169 -8.85 -20.74 -7.07
C LYS A 169 -7.52 -20.02 -7.25
N PHE A 170 -6.42 -20.67 -6.87
CA PHE A 170 -5.07 -20.17 -7.08
C PHE A 170 -4.77 -20.02 -8.57
N LYS A 171 -5.07 -21.04 -9.38
CA LYS A 171 -4.93 -20.97 -10.84
C LYS A 171 -5.70 -19.81 -11.43
N SER A 172 -6.99 -19.71 -11.13
CA SER A 172 -7.86 -18.64 -11.63
C SER A 172 -7.34 -17.26 -11.24
N LEU A 173 -6.93 -17.08 -9.99
CA LEU A 173 -6.40 -15.80 -9.52
C LEU A 173 -5.03 -15.47 -10.14
N TRP A 174 -4.18 -16.47 -10.34
CA TRP A 174 -2.88 -16.29 -11.00
C TRP A 174 -3.03 -15.84 -12.45
N GLU A 175 -3.95 -16.47 -13.19
CA GLU A 175 -4.29 -16.09 -14.57
C GLU A 175 -4.87 -14.67 -14.62
N ASP A 176 -5.72 -14.32 -13.65
CA ASP A 176 -6.26 -12.98 -13.49
C ASP A 176 -5.17 -11.93 -13.23
N TYR A 177 -4.25 -12.17 -12.29
CA TYR A 177 -3.13 -11.27 -12.00
C TYR A 177 -2.25 -11.10 -13.23
N SER A 178 -1.89 -12.21 -13.89
CA SER A 178 -1.08 -12.21 -15.12
C SER A 178 -1.76 -11.45 -16.26
N LYS A 179 -3.09 -11.52 -16.37
CA LYS A 179 -3.87 -10.77 -17.37
C LYS A 179 -3.96 -9.28 -17.02
N THR A 180 -4.07 -8.94 -15.75
CA THR A 180 -4.26 -7.55 -15.31
C THR A 180 -2.97 -6.76 -15.12
N ALA A 181 -1.82 -7.40 -14.95
CA ALA A 181 -0.51 -6.76 -14.79
C ALA A 181 0.16 -6.52 -16.16
N LYS A 182 -0.37 -5.57 -16.94
CA LYS A 182 0.08 -5.24 -18.30
C LYS A 182 0.93 -3.97 -18.33
N THR A 183 2.03 -4.02 -19.07
CA THR A 183 2.70 -2.83 -19.58
C THR A 183 2.06 -2.41 -20.91
N VAL A 184 1.39 -1.25 -20.94
CA VAL A 184 0.66 -0.77 -22.13
C VAL A 184 1.46 0.21 -22.98
N PHE A 185 2.54 0.76 -22.41
CA PHE A 185 3.50 1.61 -23.11
C PHE A 185 4.91 1.30 -22.63
N ARG A 186 5.87 1.26 -23.55
CA ARG A 186 7.30 1.14 -23.25
C ARG A 186 8.12 1.86 -24.33
N LYS A 187 9.05 2.71 -23.92
CA LYS A 187 9.98 3.42 -24.81
C LYS A 187 11.33 3.62 -24.15
N GLU A 188 12.41 3.27 -24.85
CA GLU A 188 13.76 3.68 -24.46
C GLU A 188 13.98 5.15 -24.85
N VAL A 189 14.42 5.95 -23.89
CA VAL A 189 14.84 7.34 -24.10
C VAL A 189 16.34 7.44 -23.85
N SER A 190 17.05 8.18 -24.71
CA SER A 190 18.48 8.37 -24.62
C SER A 190 18.84 9.85 -24.71
N GLU A 191 19.48 10.40 -23.68
CA GLU A 191 19.96 11.79 -23.63
C GLU A 191 21.39 11.82 -23.10
N ASN A 192 22.29 12.53 -23.80
CA ASN A 192 23.68 12.70 -23.38
C ASN A 192 24.39 11.36 -23.06
N GLY A 193 24.06 10.28 -23.79
CA GLY A 193 24.60 8.93 -23.56
C GLY A 193 23.96 8.15 -22.41
N THR A 194 23.06 8.76 -21.63
CA THR A 194 22.27 8.10 -20.60
C THR A 194 21.02 7.49 -21.22
N LYS A 195 20.80 6.20 -21.01
CA LYS A 195 19.59 5.48 -21.45
C LYS A 195 18.67 5.22 -20.27
N SER A 196 17.36 5.37 -20.47
CA SER A 196 16.34 5.02 -19.49
C SER A 196 15.07 4.54 -20.18
N THR A 197 14.51 3.44 -19.71
CA THR A 197 13.22 2.92 -20.20
C THR A 197 12.08 3.62 -19.48
N LYS A 198 11.12 4.14 -20.24
CA LYS A 198 9.87 4.73 -19.73
C LYS A 198 8.74 3.76 -20.01
N ALA A 199 7.98 3.43 -18.98
CA ALA A 199 6.89 2.50 -19.07
C ALA A 199 5.59 3.07 -18.47
N PHE A 200 4.46 2.59 -18.98
CA PHE A 200 3.17 2.78 -18.33
C PHE A 200 2.53 1.41 -18.07
N HIS A 201 2.21 1.12 -16.81
CA HIS A 201 1.63 -0.15 -16.39
C HIS A 201 0.18 0.01 -15.93
N SER A 202 -0.65 -1.02 -16.07
CA SER A 202 -1.88 -1.11 -15.30
C SER A 202 -1.57 -1.36 -13.83
N ILE A 203 -0.75 -2.37 -13.56
CA ILE A 203 -0.31 -2.73 -12.22
C ILE A 203 1.21 -2.83 -12.24
N LYS A 204 1.86 -2.28 -11.22
CA LYS A 204 3.29 -2.45 -10.97
C LYS A 204 3.50 -3.02 -9.57
N TYR A 205 4.19 -4.15 -9.49
CA TYR A 205 4.62 -4.72 -8.21
C TYR A 205 5.95 -4.09 -7.81
N MET A 206 6.06 -3.64 -6.56
CA MET A 206 7.20 -2.88 -6.09
C MET A 206 8.30 -3.80 -5.59
N LYS A 207 9.54 -3.46 -5.92
CA LYS A 207 10.72 -4.15 -5.39
C LYS A 207 10.99 -3.86 -3.92
N ASN A 208 10.47 -2.76 -3.38
CA ASN A 208 10.70 -2.29 -2.01
C ASN A 208 12.17 -2.03 -1.69
N GLY A 209 12.45 -1.83 -0.39
CA GLY A 209 13.80 -1.62 0.11
C GLY A 209 14.34 -0.25 -0.25
N ARG A 210 15.39 -0.21 -1.08
CA ARG A 210 16.07 1.05 -1.46
C ARG A 210 15.65 1.57 -2.84
N GLU A 211 14.82 0.84 -3.56
CA GLU A 211 14.61 1.06 -4.99
C GLU A 211 13.31 1.79 -5.26
N GLU A 212 12.19 1.24 -4.81
CA GLU A 212 10.86 1.81 -5.05
C GLU A 212 9.89 1.38 -3.94
N TRP A 213 8.89 2.21 -3.67
CA TRP A 213 7.77 1.92 -2.78
C TRP A 213 6.54 2.63 -3.33
N GLY A 214 5.37 2.04 -3.21
CA GLY A 214 4.10 2.62 -3.66
C GLY A 214 3.80 3.96 -3.01
N SER A 215 4.27 4.19 -1.77
CA SER A 215 4.21 5.50 -1.13
C SER A 215 5.01 6.55 -1.92
N TRP A 216 6.23 6.23 -2.36
CA TRP A 216 7.08 7.13 -3.16
C TRP A 216 6.53 7.32 -4.57
N GLU A 217 5.99 6.26 -5.18
CA GLU A 217 5.35 6.35 -6.50
C GLU A 217 4.12 7.27 -6.47
N THR A 218 3.26 7.17 -5.43
CA THR A 218 2.13 8.10 -5.23
C THR A 218 2.62 9.55 -5.11
N MET A 219 3.65 9.78 -4.28
CA MET A 219 4.22 11.11 -4.07
C MET A 219 4.75 11.71 -5.38
N ARG A 220 5.46 10.92 -6.19
CA ARG A 220 6.13 11.38 -7.41
C ARG A 220 5.19 11.46 -8.63
N PHE A 221 3.88 11.34 -8.42
CA PHE A 221 2.88 11.24 -9.48
C PHE A 221 3.14 10.07 -10.46
N GLN A 222 3.72 8.97 -10.00
CA GLN A 222 3.90 7.75 -10.79
C GLN A 222 2.70 6.81 -10.64
N SER A 223 2.13 6.70 -9.44
CA SER A 223 0.98 5.83 -9.16
C SER A 223 -0.29 6.61 -8.82
N ALA A 224 -1.42 6.26 -9.45
CA ALA A 224 -2.73 6.80 -9.08
C ALA A 224 -3.29 6.17 -7.80
N ILE A 225 -3.07 4.86 -7.62
CA ILE A 225 -3.54 4.05 -6.50
C ILE A 225 -2.37 3.19 -6.03
N SER A 226 -2.14 3.07 -4.73
CA SER A 226 -1.06 2.24 -4.20
C SER A 226 -1.58 1.43 -3.02
N PHE A 227 -1.33 0.11 -3.02
CA PHE A 227 -1.38 -0.70 -1.80
C PHE A 227 -0.02 -0.60 -1.12
N ALA A 228 0.06 0.28 -0.12
CA ALA A 228 1.31 0.67 0.52
C ALA A 228 1.19 0.61 2.04
N ALA A 229 2.33 0.47 2.72
CA ALA A 229 2.36 0.46 4.18
C ALA A 229 1.87 1.80 4.76
N SER A 230 0.95 1.77 5.72
CA SER A 230 0.33 2.97 6.32
C SER A 230 1.35 3.85 7.03
N VAL A 231 2.40 3.24 7.60
CA VAL A 231 3.55 3.92 8.21
C VAL A 231 4.33 4.77 7.21
N GLY A 232 4.10 4.56 5.91
CA GLY A 232 4.54 5.41 4.80
C GLY A 232 3.75 6.72 4.64
N ALA A 233 2.79 7.04 5.52
CA ALA A 233 1.99 8.27 5.43
C ALA A 233 2.82 9.57 5.41
N TYR A 234 3.99 9.57 6.04
CA TYR A 234 4.91 10.72 6.02
C TYR A 234 5.91 10.67 4.85
N GLN A 235 5.79 9.69 3.96
CA GLN A 235 6.61 9.49 2.77
C GLN A 235 5.79 9.50 1.48
N ASN A 236 4.46 9.47 1.57
CA ASN A 236 3.58 9.46 0.40
C ASN A 236 3.26 10.86 -0.16
N LYS A 237 3.84 11.90 0.42
CA LYS A 237 3.66 13.32 0.07
C LYS A 237 4.91 14.11 0.47
N VAL A 238 4.96 15.37 0.07
CA VAL A 238 6.04 16.30 0.45
C VAL A 238 6.05 16.53 1.97
N THR A 239 7.13 16.10 2.60
CA THR A 239 7.44 16.22 4.03
C THR A 239 8.94 16.46 4.25
N ARG A 240 9.35 16.79 5.47
CA ARG A 240 10.78 16.89 5.81
C ARG A 240 11.53 15.57 5.55
N VAL A 241 10.89 14.42 5.80
CA VAL A 241 11.50 13.10 5.56
C VAL A 241 11.66 12.83 4.06
N SER A 242 10.65 13.10 3.24
CA SER A 242 10.77 12.94 1.79
C SER A 242 11.86 13.83 1.17
N LYS A 243 12.02 15.06 1.68
CA LYS A 243 13.04 16.03 1.26
C LYS A 243 14.47 15.60 1.62
N ASN A 244 14.63 14.80 2.67
CA ASN A 244 15.91 14.34 3.18
C ASN A 244 15.97 12.80 3.21
N HIS A 245 15.33 12.15 2.24
CA HIS A 245 15.13 10.72 2.30
C HIS A 245 16.45 9.98 2.00
N PRO A 246 16.86 8.99 2.81
CA PRO A 246 18.15 8.31 2.63
C PRO A 246 18.31 7.61 1.28
N TYR A 247 17.19 7.27 0.61
CA TYR A 247 17.20 6.59 -0.68
C TYR A 247 16.76 7.47 -1.85
N LEU A 248 16.04 8.57 -1.62
CA LEU A 248 15.68 9.54 -2.69
C LEU A 248 16.69 10.68 -2.79
N GLY A 249 17.63 10.75 -1.85
CA GLY A 249 18.61 11.82 -1.74
C GLY A 249 18.08 13.01 -0.93
N LYS A 250 19.01 13.92 -0.64
CA LYS A 250 18.70 15.20 -0.02
C LYS A 250 18.44 16.22 -1.11
N VAL A 251 17.29 16.90 -1.05
CA VAL A 251 16.97 18.00 -1.96
C VAL A 251 17.88 19.19 -1.65
N GLU A 252 18.59 19.66 -2.67
CA GLU A 252 19.43 20.85 -2.59
C GLU A 252 18.57 22.11 -2.46
N LYS A 253 19.09 23.14 -1.77
CA LYS A 253 18.31 24.33 -1.41
C LYS A 253 17.77 25.09 -2.63
N ASP A 254 18.54 25.15 -3.70
CA ASP A 254 18.18 25.79 -4.97
C ASP A 254 17.22 24.93 -5.82
N LYS A 255 16.97 23.68 -5.43
CA LYS A 255 16.07 22.73 -6.09
C LYS A 255 14.74 22.52 -5.36
N GLU A 256 14.53 23.19 -4.23
CA GLU A 256 13.33 22.99 -3.40
C GLU A 256 12.03 23.37 -4.12
N ALA A 257 12.02 24.48 -4.85
CA ALA A 257 10.84 24.89 -5.61
C ALA A 257 10.45 23.88 -6.69
N GLU A 258 11.45 23.29 -7.36
CA GLU A 258 11.24 22.23 -8.35
C GLU A 258 10.73 20.94 -7.68
N PHE A 259 11.31 20.57 -6.53
CA PHE A 259 10.85 19.43 -5.74
C PHE A 259 9.38 19.58 -5.31
N TYR A 260 8.99 20.73 -4.77
CA TYR A 260 7.62 20.99 -4.35
C TYR A 260 6.63 21.01 -5.53
N LYS A 261 7.06 21.51 -6.70
CA LYS A 261 6.24 21.49 -7.91
C LYS A 261 6.04 20.08 -8.46
N ASN A 262 7.07 19.24 -8.38
CA ASN A 262 7.08 17.93 -9.03
C ASN A 262 6.59 16.78 -8.15
N ASN A 263 6.21 17.05 -6.89
CA ASN A 263 5.79 16.04 -5.93
C ASN A 263 4.46 16.42 -5.25
N ALA A 264 3.67 15.41 -4.94
CA ALA A 264 2.34 15.53 -4.38
C ALA A 264 2.41 16.16 -2.97
N GLY A 265 1.63 17.22 -2.78
CA GLY A 265 1.48 17.89 -1.50
C GLY A 265 0.37 17.28 -0.65
N GLU A 266 0.03 17.98 0.42
CA GLU A 266 -0.97 17.55 1.39
C GLU A 266 -2.36 17.31 0.77
N SER A 267 -2.80 18.19 -0.13
CA SER A 267 -4.11 18.12 -0.80
C SER A 267 -4.21 17.02 -1.85
N ASP A 268 -3.09 16.44 -2.25
CA ASP A 268 -3.02 15.57 -3.42
C ASP A 268 -3.11 14.09 -3.03
N VAL A 269 -2.96 13.76 -1.74
CA VAL A 269 -2.79 12.40 -1.28
C VAL A 269 -3.79 12.06 -0.20
N TYR A 270 -4.57 11.00 -0.44
CA TYR A 270 -5.53 10.46 0.51
C TYR A 270 -5.21 9.01 0.80
N MET A 271 -5.30 8.61 2.07
CA MET A 271 -5.00 7.25 2.51
C MET A 271 -6.17 6.70 3.30
N THR A 272 -6.54 5.46 3.03
CA THR A 272 -7.61 4.71 3.71
C THR A 272 -7.08 3.39 4.25
N SER A 273 -7.91 2.70 5.05
CA SER A 273 -7.64 1.32 5.48
C SER A 273 -7.35 0.39 4.30
N GLN A 274 -6.68 -0.72 4.59
CA GLN A 274 -6.55 -1.83 3.64
C GLN A 274 -7.89 -2.26 3.04
N VAL A 275 -7.86 -2.69 1.78
CA VAL A 275 -9.01 -3.28 1.08
C VAL A 275 -9.06 -4.76 1.43
N ILE A 276 -10.12 -5.20 2.10
CA ILE A 276 -10.19 -6.53 2.74
C ILE A 276 -11.15 -7.50 2.06
N LYS A 277 -11.71 -7.11 0.91
CA LYS A 277 -12.80 -7.87 0.27
C LYS A 277 -12.57 -8.02 -1.23
N SER A 278 -13.12 -9.08 -1.80
CA SER A 278 -13.32 -9.22 -3.25
C SER A 278 -14.81 -9.20 -3.59
N LYS A 279 -15.16 -8.87 -4.83
CA LYS A 279 -16.58 -8.93 -5.26
C LYS A 279 -17.13 -10.33 -5.04
N GLY A 280 -18.34 -10.38 -4.50
CA GLY A 280 -19.02 -11.64 -4.20
C GLY A 280 -18.49 -12.45 -3.01
N SER A 281 -17.43 -12.02 -2.30
CA SER A 281 -16.96 -12.77 -1.13
C SER A 281 -17.96 -12.70 0.04
N THR A 282 -18.05 -13.80 0.79
CA THR A 282 -18.96 -13.95 1.93
C THR A 282 -18.40 -13.32 3.22
N TYR A 283 -17.07 -13.23 3.32
CA TYR A 283 -16.34 -12.60 4.41
C TYR A 283 -15.22 -11.69 3.88
N SER A 284 -14.62 -10.94 4.80
CA SER A 284 -13.47 -10.06 4.57
C SER A 284 -12.21 -10.66 5.19
N VAL A 285 -11.07 -10.53 4.52
CA VAL A 285 -9.76 -10.97 5.01
C VAL A 285 -8.91 -9.76 5.34
N PHE A 286 -8.62 -9.60 6.63
CA PHE A 286 -7.65 -8.65 7.15
C PHE A 286 -6.26 -9.27 7.10
N ASN A 287 -5.32 -8.54 6.48
CA ASN A 287 -3.92 -8.91 6.51
C ASN A 287 -3.28 -8.35 7.79
N GLU A 288 -2.83 -9.24 8.67
CA GLU A 288 -2.12 -8.84 9.89
C GLU A 288 -0.72 -8.36 9.51
N GLY A 289 -0.50 -7.06 9.69
CA GLY A 289 0.79 -6.44 9.52
C GLY A 289 1.49 -6.17 10.85
N GLY A 290 2.60 -5.43 10.76
CA GLY A 290 3.32 -4.93 11.91
C GLY A 290 4.35 -5.89 12.50
N SER A 291 4.78 -5.57 13.71
CA SER A 291 5.90 -6.24 14.37
C SER A 291 5.46 -6.89 15.67
N SER A 292 6.19 -7.92 16.06
CA SER A 292 6.05 -8.54 17.36
C SER A 292 7.38 -8.58 18.11
N ILE A 293 7.29 -8.65 19.44
CA ILE A 293 8.43 -8.81 20.33
C ILE A 293 8.51 -10.26 20.77
N ILE A 294 9.68 -10.88 20.59
CA ILE A 294 9.99 -12.22 21.06
C ILE A 294 10.93 -12.11 22.26
N PRO A 295 10.42 -12.15 23.51
CA PRO A 295 11.29 -12.17 24.68
C PRO A 295 12.00 -13.52 24.81
N VAL A 296 13.33 -13.49 24.90
CA VAL A 296 14.16 -14.67 25.09
C VAL A 296 14.65 -14.71 26.54
N ALA A 297 14.49 -15.86 27.19
CA ALA A 297 15.00 -16.06 28.54
C ALA A 297 16.54 -15.98 28.56
N SER A 298 17.08 -15.20 29.49
CA SER A 298 18.52 -15.14 29.75
C SER A 298 18.88 -15.99 30.97
N SER A 299 20.09 -16.54 31.00
CA SER A 299 20.67 -17.11 32.23
C SER A 299 20.96 -16.03 33.30
N ASN A 300 20.92 -14.75 32.92
CA ASN A 300 21.12 -13.62 33.83
C ASN A 300 19.79 -13.09 34.38
N ASP A 301 19.54 -13.32 35.67
CA ASP A 301 18.33 -12.86 36.35
C ASP A 301 18.12 -11.34 36.33
N LYS A 302 19.19 -10.54 36.31
CA LYS A 302 19.06 -9.08 36.20
C LYS A 302 18.53 -8.68 34.83
N VAL A 303 18.97 -9.35 33.76
CA VAL A 303 18.46 -9.15 32.40
C VAL A 303 16.99 -9.54 32.34
N ASN A 304 16.62 -10.72 32.87
CA ASN A 304 15.22 -11.15 32.90
C ASN A 304 14.31 -10.15 33.64
N LYS A 305 14.75 -9.64 34.79
CA LYS A 305 14.01 -8.61 35.56
C LYS A 305 13.89 -7.30 34.79
N ALA A 306 14.95 -6.87 34.12
CA ALA A 306 14.93 -5.66 33.29
C ALA A 306 13.98 -5.81 32.09
N THR A 307 14.02 -6.94 31.37
CA THR A 307 13.12 -7.23 30.25
C THR A 307 11.66 -7.23 30.68
N LYS A 308 11.32 -7.86 31.81
CA LYS A 308 9.95 -7.84 32.35
C LYS A 308 9.48 -6.42 32.66
N LYS A 309 10.32 -5.62 33.34
CA LYS A 309 10.01 -4.21 33.62
C LYS A 309 9.84 -3.37 32.36
N PHE A 310 10.68 -3.59 31.35
CA PHE A 310 10.56 -2.91 30.07
C PHE A 310 9.25 -3.24 29.37
N LEU A 311 8.86 -4.51 29.30
CA LEU A 311 7.59 -4.92 28.69
C LEU A 311 6.38 -4.39 29.47
N GLU A 312 6.43 -4.43 30.81
CA GLU A 312 5.38 -3.84 31.65
C GLU A 312 5.26 -2.32 31.42
N TRP A 313 6.39 -1.60 31.39
CA TRP A 313 6.39 -0.18 31.04
C TRP A 313 5.85 0.02 29.62
N LEU A 314 6.30 -0.73 28.63
CA LEU A 314 5.91 -0.56 27.23
C LEU A 314 4.38 -0.68 27.04
N TYR A 315 3.77 -1.73 27.60
CA TYR A 315 2.35 -2.02 27.38
C TYR A 315 1.40 -1.34 28.37
N LYS A 316 1.85 -1.00 29.58
CA LYS A 316 0.97 -0.47 30.65
C LYS A 316 1.44 0.84 31.27
N GLY A 317 2.64 1.28 30.92
CA GLY A 317 3.27 2.46 31.49
C GLY A 317 2.86 3.76 30.81
N LYS A 318 3.42 4.84 31.36
CA LYS A 318 3.29 6.21 30.86
C LYS A 318 4.66 6.83 30.69
N ASN A 319 4.74 7.78 29.77
CA ASN A 319 5.86 8.67 29.56
C ASN A 319 5.52 10.04 30.15
N LYS A 320 6.48 10.63 30.86
CA LYS A 320 6.42 12.04 31.20
C LYS A 320 7.07 12.84 30.07
N ILE A 321 6.25 13.56 29.31
CA ILE A 321 6.69 14.36 28.17
C ILE A 321 6.44 15.79 28.58
N THR A 322 7.53 16.53 28.77
CA THR A 322 7.53 17.83 29.47
C THR A 322 6.88 17.72 30.86
N THR A 323 5.72 18.34 31.06
CA THR A 323 4.97 18.35 32.33
C THR A 323 3.80 17.37 32.34
N GLU A 324 3.45 16.77 31.20
CA GLU A 324 2.28 15.92 31.06
C GLU A 324 2.65 14.43 31.05
N GLU A 325 1.82 13.61 31.69
CA GLU A 325 1.92 12.16 31.59
C GLU A 325 1.04 11.64 30.46
N GLU A 326 1.61 10.85 29.56
CA GLU A 326 0.94 10.26 28.41
C GLU A 326 1.13 8.74 28.42
N ASN A 327 0.11 7.96 28.07
CA ASN A 327 0.28 6.51 27.92
C ASN A 327 1.28 6.21 26.79
N ASN A 328 2.13 5.20 26.99
CA ASN A 328 3.18 4.87 26.03
C ASN A 328 2.65 4.54 24.63
N TRP A 329 1.51 3.84 24.54
CA TRP A 329 0.87 3.53 23.25
C TRP A 329 0.49 4.79 22.47
N LEU A 330 0.08 5.87 23.16
CA LEU A 330 -0.32 7.12 22.52
C LEU A 330 0.92 7.89 22.04
N THR A 331 1.99 7.88 22.83
CA THR A 331 3.29 8.40 22.41
C THR A 331 3.76 7.69 21.15
N LEU A 332 3.74 6.35 21.12
CA LEU A 332 4.12 5.56 19.94
C LEU A 332 3.26 5.91 18.71
N ALA A 333 1.94 5.95 18.85
CA ALA A 333 1.04 6.29 17.75
C ALA A 333 1.37 7.66 17.12
N ARG A 334 1.67 8.67 17.94
CA ARG A 334 1.94 10.02 17.44
C ARG A 334 3.39 10.27 17.01
N THR A 335 4.32 9.35 17.28
CA THR A 335 5.74 9.48 16.90
C THR A 335 6.22 8.47 15.87
N SER A 336 5.50 7.36 15.68
CA SER A 336 5.84 6.34 14.69
C SER A 336 4.68 5.93 13.78
N GLY A 337 3.45 6.32 14.09
CA GLY A 337 2.25 5.86 13.39
C GLY A 337 1.85 4.43 13.69
N TYR A 338 2.49 3.78 14.67
CA TYR A 338 2.17 2.42 15.10
C TYR A 338 0.98 2.37 16.05
N VAL A 339 0.17 1.31 15.94
CA VAL A 339 -0.94 1.04 16.85
C VAL A 339 -0.66 -0.24 17.60
N MET A 340 -0.63 -0.17 18.93
CA MET A 340 -0.52 -1.37 19.75
C MET A 340 -1.87 -2.11 19.76
N PRO A 341 -1.92 -3.40 19.42
CA PRO A 341 -3.17 -4.17 19.32
C PRO A 341 -3.68 -4.62 20.71
N LEU A 342 -3.83 -3.68 21.63
CA LEU A 342 -4.34 -3.91 22.99
C LEU A 342 -5.85 -3.65 23.04
N LYS A 343 -6.58 -4.47 23.80
CA LYS A 343 -8.04 -4.32 23.98
C LYS A 343 -8.45 -2.91 24.44
N ASP A 344 -7.68 -2.29 25.33
CA ASP A 344 -7.98 -0.95 25.85
C ASP A 344 -7.56 0.18 24.88
N VAL A 345 -6.78 -0.15 23.85
CA VAL A 345 -6.33 0.79 22.80
C VAL A 345 -7.25 0.70 21.60
N VAL A 346 -7.58 -0.51 21.14
CA VAL A 346 -8.42 -0.78 19.96
C VAL A 346 -9.89 -0.52 20.29
N THR A 347 -10.27 0.76 20.38
CA THR A 347 -11.62 1.19 20.75
C THR A 347 -12.08 2.37 19.90
N THR A 348 -13.40 2.52 19.74
CA THR A 348 -14.01 3.69 19.08
C THR A 348 -13.68 5.01 19.79
N LYS A 349 -13.43 4.97 21.11
CA LYS A 349 -12.99 6.13 21.90
C LYS A 349 -11.60 6.59 21.49
N THR A 350 -10.64 5.67 21.37
CA THR A 350 -9.29 5.98 20.88
C THR A 350 -9.34 6.51 19.45
N GLN A 351 -10.17 5.92 18.61
CA GLN A 351 -10.32 6.40 17.24
C GLN A 351 -10.91 7.81 17.15
N LYS A 352 -11.89 8.12 18.00
CA LYS A 352 -12.43 9.48 18.11
C LYS A 352 -11.38 10.47 18.63
N LEU A 353 -10.54 10.06 19.59
CA LEU A 353 -9.42 10.87 20.05
C LEU A 353 -8.48 11.21 18.89
N PHE A 354 -8.04 10.21 18.11
CA PHE A 354 -7.18 10.44 16.94
C PHE A 354 -7.84 11.38 15.92
N LYS A 355 -9.09 11.11 15.52
CA LYS A 355 -9.82 11.93 14.54
C LYS A 355 -9.98 13.39 15.01
N ASN A 356 -10.24 13.61 16.30
CA ASN A 356 -10.32 14.97 16.86
C ASN A 356 -8.97 15.69 16.82
N THR A 357 -7.89 15.03 17.26
CA THR A 357 -6.54 15.62 17.24
C THR A 357 -6.06 15.89 15.81
N ILE A 358 -6.36 15.00 14.86
CA ILE A 358 -6.09 15.19 13.43
C ILE A 358 -6.78 16.46 12.94
N LYS A 359 -8.09 16.62 13.20
CA LYS A 359 -8.86 17.80 12.80
C LYS A 359 -8.33 19.10 13.40
N GLU A 360 -7.91 19.07 14.66
CA GLU A 360 -7.28 20.22 15.33
C GLU A 360 -5.95 20.61 14.66
N LEU A 361 -5.10 19.63 14.35
CA LEU A 361 -3.83 19.85 13.66
C LEU A 361 -4.06 20.37 12.23
N GLU A 362 -4.99 19.78 11.48
CA GLU A 362 -5.40 20.25 10.15
C GLU A 362 -5.84 21.72 10.19
N THR A 363 -6.64 22.09 11.19
CA THR A 363 -7.10 23.48 11.36
C THR A 363 -5.94 24.44 11.62
N LYS A 364 -4.95 24.04 12.44
CA LYS A 364 -3.77 24.86 12.75
C LYS A 364 -2.81 24.98 11.56
N LEU A 365 -2.77 23.98 10.68
CA LEU A 365 -1.83 23.89 9.57
C LEU A 365 -2.42 24.33 8.22
N LYS A 366 -3.73 24.58 8.12
CA LYS A 366 -4.45 24.82 6.85
C LYS A 366 -3.90 25.95 5.98
N ASP A 367 -3.33 26.99 6.60
CA ASP A 367 -2.84 28.20 5.92
C ASP A 367 -1.30 28.20 5.77
N LYS A 368 -0.64 27.10 6.13
CA LYS A 368 0.82 26.97 6.08
C LYS A 368 1.28 26.60 4.68
N THR A 369 2.33 27.27 4.24
CA THR A 369 3.03 26.92 2.99
C THR A 369 3.79 25.60 3.14
N ILE A 370 4.06 24.93 2.02
CA ILE A 370 4.82 23.68 2.05
C ILE A 370 6.24 23.86 2.61
N ASP A 371 6.85 25.03 2.40
CA ASP A 371 8.13 25.38 2.99
C ASP A 371 8.04 25.45 4.53
N GLU A 372 7.02 26.14 5.06
CA GLU A 372 6.76 26.18 6.51
C GLU A 372 6.51 24.78 7.11
N LEU A 373 5.81 23.92 6.38
CA LEU A 373 5.50 22.54 6.81
C LEU A 373 6.73 21.63 6.84
N THR A 374 7.76 21.92 6.05
CA THR A 374 8.96 21.08 5.91
C THR A 374 10.21 21.67 6.55
N LYS A 375 10.13 22.90 7.07
CA LYS A 375 11.24 23.58 7.72
C LYS A 375 11.61 22.91 9.04
N GLU A 376 12.83 22.38 9.06
CA GLU A 376 13.38 21.62 10.18
C GLU A 376 13.42 22.42 11.49
N ASN A 377 13.20 21.71 12.61
CA ASN A 377 13.25 22.24 13.98
C ASN A 377 12.25 23.39 14.24
N THR A 378 11.07 23.33 13.61
CA THR A 378 9.98 24.28 13.85
C THR A 378 8.79 23.61 14.51
N GLU A 379 7.99 24.39 15.23
CA GLU A 379 6.73 23.91 15.83
C GLU A 379 5.74 23.46 14.75
N THR A 380 5.72 24.16 13.61
CA THR A 380 4.90 23.81 12.44
C THR A 380 5.25 22.43 11.89
N GLU A 381 6.54 22.14 11.67
CA GLU A 381 6.97 20.82 11.19
C GLU A 381 6.69 19.73 12.21
N ALA A 382 6.89 19.98 13.51
CA ALA A 382 6.57 19.02 14.56
C ALA A 382 5.05 18.70 14.61
N MET A 383 4.19 19.71 14.42
CA MET A 383 2.75 19.52 14.28
C MET A 383 2.41 18.72 13.02
N TYR A 384 3.07 19.00 11.89
CA TYR A 384 2.83 18.31 10.63
C TYR A 384 3.30 16.84 10.65
N PHE A 385 4.44 16.58 11.29
CA PHE A 385 4.91 15.23 11.58
C PHE A 385 3.88 14.46 12.42
N LYS A 386 3.44 15.05 13.54
CA LYS A 386 2.43 14.47 14.43
C LYS A 386 1.12 14.16 13.68
N LEU A 387 0.66 15.07 12.82
CA LEU A 387 -0.54 14.90 12.01
C LEU A 387 -0.44 13.63 11.14
N ASN A 388 0.66 13.46 10.43
CA ASN A 388 0.84 12.32 9.53
C ASN A 388 1.03 11.00 10.27
N MET A 389 1.74 10.99 11.41
CA MET A 389 1.84 9.81 12.27
C MET A 389 0.47 9.39 12.80
N LEU A 390 -0.33 10.34 13.30
CA LEU A 390 -1.67 10.06 13.79
C LEU A 390 -2.63 9.59 12.69
N ARG A 391 -2.49 10.07 11.45
CA ARG A 391 -3.27 9.55 10.32
C ARG A 391 -2.92 8.10 10.00
N SER A 392 -1.62 7.75 9.98
CA SER A 392 -1.18 6.36 9.86
C SER A 392 -1.80 5.50 10.95
N ALA A 393 -1.67 5.92 12.22
CA ALA A 393 -2.22 5.18 13.34
C ALA A 393 -3.76 5.08 13.28
N SER A 394 -4.44 6.16 12.89
CA SER A 394 -5.89 6.22 12.73
C SER A 394 -6.38 5.26 11.65
N VAL A 395 -5.65 5.11 10.53
CA VAL A 395 -6.00 4.19 9.45
C VAL A 395 -5.88 2.74 9.92
N SER A 396 -4.75 2.36 10.51
CA SER A 396 -4.55 1.00 11.04
C SER A 396 -5.55 0.67 12.17
N LEU A 397 -5.90 1.67 13.01
CA LEU A 397 -6.91 1.49 14.06
C LEU A 397 -8.33 1.31 13.48
N ASP A 398 -8.69 2.00 12.40
CA ASP A 398 -9.97 1.74 11.69
C ASP A 398 -10.01 0.27 11.19
N SER A 399 -8.91 -0.27 10.67
CA SER A 399 -8.83 -1.67 10.22
C SER A 399 -8.92 -2.67 11.37
N LEU A 400 -8.23 -2.42 12.49
CA LEU A 400 -8.32 -3.26 13.69
C LEU A 400 -9.73 -3.23 14.33
N LEU A 401 -10.44 -2.11 14.24
CA LEU A 401 -11.82 -2.04 14.69
C LEU A 401 -12.74 -2.89 13.80
N LYS A 402 -12.53 -2.89 12.48
CA LYS A 402 -13.25 -3.75 11.54
C LYS A 402 -12.98 -5.23 11.77
N LEU A 403 -11.77 -5.60 12.21
CA LEU A 403 -11.44 -6.98 12.57
C LEU A 403 -12.29 -7.50 13.75
N ASN A 404 -12.83 -6.61 14.60
CA ASN A 404 -13.75 -6.99 15.68
C ASN A 404 -15.22 -7.14 15.22
N GLU A 405 -15.53 -6.93 13.92
CA GLU A 405 -16.86 -7.12 13.36
C GLU A 405 -17.09 -8.58 12.90
N ASP A 406 -18.32 -9.09 12.99
CA ASP A 406 -18.71 -10.51 12.85
C ASP A 406 -18.40 -11.19 11.49
N LYS A 407 -17.74 -10.53 10.53
CA LYS A 407 -17.43 -11.05 9.18
C LYS A 407 -16.03 -10.72 8.66
N THR A 408 -15.15 -10.22 9.52
CA THR A 408 -13.75 -9.95 9.15
C THR A 408 -12.87 -10.94 9.89
N ILE A 409 -12.06 -11.68 9.14
CA ILE A 409 -11.11 -12.65 9.70
C ILE A 409 -9.68 -12.18 9.46
N ALA A 410 -8.82 -12.40 10.44
CA ALA A 410 -7.38 -12.34 10.25
C ALA A 410 -6.88 -13.70 9.73
N LYS A 411 -6.09 -13.69 8.66
CA LYS A 411 -5.49 -14.92 8.10
C LYS A 411 -4.00 -14.97 8.35
N ALA A 412 -3.63 -15.41 9.54
CA ALA A 412 -2.26 -15.84 9.80
C ALA A 412 -1.94 -17.09 8.95
N MET A 413 -0.87 -17.02 8.17
CA MET A 413 -0.33 -18.18 7.45
C MET A 413 0.77 -18.83 8.27
N VAL A 414 0.70 -20.16 8.38
CA VAL A 414 1.76 -20.93 9.01
C VAL A 414 2.99 -20.90 8.11
N THR A 415 4.15 -20.61 8.69
CA THR A 415 5.41 -20.52 7.96
C THR A 415 6.42 -21.56 8.43
N ASP A 416 6.96 -22.31 7.47
CA ASP A 416 8.21 -23.08 7.57
C ASP A 416 9.13 -22.71 6.39
N ASP A 417 10.29 -23.35 6.29
CA ASP A 417 11.25 -23.08 5.21
C ASP A 417 10.66 -23.32 3.81
N LYS A 418 9.77 -24.30 3.67
CA LYS A 418 9.15 -24.67 2.38
C LYS A 418 8.08 -23.67 1.98
N SER A 419 7.16 -23.33 2.88
CA SER A 419 6.14 -22.33 2.60
C SER A 419 6.77 -20.96 2.34
N ALA A 420 7.86 -20.61 3.05
CA ALA A 420 8.60 -19.37 2.80
C ALA A 420 9.22 -19.35 1.39
N GLN A 421 9.81 -20.46 0.94
CA GLN A 421 10.32 -20.60 -0.43
C GLN A 421 9.20 -20.54 -1.48
N MET A 422 8.05 -21.15 -1.21
CA MET A 422 6.87 -21.07 -2.08
C MET A 422 6.37 -19.63 -2.22
N ILE A 423 6.21 -18.90 -1.10
CA ILE A 423 5.81 -17.49 -1.08
C ILE A 423 6.81 -16.65 -1.87
N LYS A 424 8.11 -16.85 -1.66
CA LYS A 424 9.17 -16.14 -2.42
C LYS A 424 9.11 -16.42 -3.92
N SER A 425 8.71 -17.62 -4.32
CA SER A 425 8.57 -18.00 -5.74
C SER A 425 7.39 -17.28 -6.40
N ILE A 426 6.27 -17.12 -5.67
CA ILE A 426 5.10 -16.33 -6.07
C ILE A 426 5.49 -14.85 -6.17
N ASP A 427 6.10 -14.32 -5.11
CA ASP A 427 6.58 -12.94 -5.01
C ASP A 427 7.47 -12.55 -6.21
N SER A 428 8.52 -13.34 -6.45
CA SER A 428 9.47 -13.10 -7.54
C SER A 428 8.80 -13.22 -8.91
N ALA A 429 7.87 -14.17 -9.07
CA ALA A 429 7.16 -14.38 -10.32
C ALA A 429 6.13 -13.28 -10.62
N LEU A 430 5.55 -12.63 -9.60
CA LEU A 430 4.72 -11.44 -9.75
C LEU A 430 5.60 -10.22 -10.08
N LEU A 431 6.63 -9.95 -9.28
CA LEU A 431 7.54 -8.82 -9.48
C LEU A 431 8.12 -8.75 -10.90
N ASN A 432 8.49 -9.90 -11.47
CA ASN A 432 9.08 -9.96 -12.81
C ASN A 432 8.10 -9.60 -13.94
N GLN A 433 6.79 -9.64 -13.71
CA GLN A 433 5.79 -9.34 -14.74
C GLN A 433 5.75 -7.86 -15.09
N THR A 434 6.14 -6.99 -14.17
CA THR A 434 5.89 -5.54 -14.25
C THR A 434 7.16 -4.70 -14.23
N ARG A 435 8.33 -5.28 -14.52
CA ARG A 435 9.57 -4.47 -14.61
C ARG A 435 9.53 -3.55 -15.82
N ASP A 436 10.04 -2.33 -15.64
CA ASP A 436 10.04 -1.29 -16.66
C ASP A 436 10.80 -1.75 -17.92
N GLU A 437 11.95 -2.40 -17.76
CA GLU A 437 12.79 -2.82 -18.88
C GLU A 437 12.22 -4.03 -19.62
N LYS A 438 11.68 -5.01 -18.88
CA LYS A 438 11.21 -6.27 -19.45
C LYS A 438 10.19 -6.96 -18.54
N SER A 439 9.01 -7.24 -19.10
CA SER A 439 7.98 -8.05 -18.48
C SER A 439 8.21 -9.54 -18.72
N GLU A 440 8.20 -10.35 -17.66
CA GLU A 440 8.31 -11.80 -17.73
C GLU A 440 7.17 -12.46 -16.93
N SER A 441 6.16 -12.96 -17.63
CA SER A 441 5.06 -13.72 -17.01
C SER A 441 5.43 -15.19 -16.88
N LYS A 442 5.13 -15.78 -15.72
CA LYS A 442 5.30 -17.22 -15.46
C LYS A 442 3.97 -17.93 -15.65
N ASP A 443 3.94 -18.92 -16.55
CA ASP A 443 2.78 -19.80 -16.72
C ASP A 443 2.43 -20.53 -15.41
N PHE A 444 1.13 -20.69 -15.13
CA PHE A 444 0.67 -21.31 -13.89
C PHE A 444 1.20 -22.73 -13.71
N ASN A 445 1.24 -23.55 -14.76
CA ASN A 445 1.69 -24.94 -14.62
C ASN A 445 3.18 -25.00 -14.26
N LYS A 446 3.99 -24.12 -14.84
CA LYS A 446 5.41 -23.98 -14.48
C LYS A 446 5.59 -23.54 -13.03
N LEU A 447 4.80 -22.56 -12.57
CA LEU A 447 4.80 -22.16 -11.16
C LEU A 447 4.41 -23.33 -10.27
N LEU A 448 3.34 -24.05 -10.60
CA LEU A 448 2.87 -25.18 -9.81
C LEU A 448 3.89 -26.32 -9.73
N GLU A 449 4.60 -26.62 -10.82
CA GLU A 449 5.70 -27.59 -10.84
C GLU A 449 6.83 -27.17 -9.89
N GLU A 450 7.22 -25.90 -9.90
CA GLU A 450 8.23 -25.35 -8.99
C GLU A 450 7.79 -25.45 -7.52
N LEU A 451 6.55 -25.10 -7.20
CA LEU A 451 6.01 -25.22 -5.84
C LEU A 451 5.96 -26.68 -5.37
N ARG A 452 5.60 -27.62 -6.26
CA ARG A 452 5.63 -29.06 -5.95
C ARG A 452 7.05 -29.56 -5.73
N ALA A 453 8.03 -29.06 -6.49
CA ALA A 453 9.43 -29.39 -6.28
C ALA A 453 9.93 -28.90 -4.91
N ILE A 454 9.59 -27.68 -4.50
CA ILE A 454 9.92 -27.12 -3.16
C ILE A 454 9.33 -28.00 -2.05
N LYS A 455 8.07 -28.43 -2.19
CA LYS A 455 7.43 -29.31 -1.20
C LYS A 455 8.21 -30.62 -1.00
N ASN A 456 8.76 -31.18 -2.09
CA ASN A 456 9.39 -32.50 -2.12
C ASN A 456 10.87 -32.52 -1.70
N GLN A 457 11.52 -31.35 -1.56
CA GLN A 457 12.84 -31.22 -0.92
C GLN A 457 12.76 -31.54 0.57
#